data_AF-Q9KK94-F1
#
_entry.id   AF-Q9KK94-F1
#
_cell.length_a   1.000
_cell.length_b   1.000
_cell.length_c   1.000
_cell.angle_alpha   90.00
_cell.angle_beta   90.00
_cell.angle_gamma   90.00
#
_symmetry.space_group_name_H-M   'P 1'
#
loop_
_entity.id
_entity.type
_entity.pdbx_description
1 polymer ?
#
loop_
_entity_poly.entity_id
_entity_poly.type
_entity_poly.pdbx_seq_one_letter_code
_entity_poly.pdbx_strand_id
1 'polypeptide(L)'
;DWQGGNIIVDGKDMKNRDPEALRDIFIVPEEYEMPNVSMKQLVSMHKMFYPNFSEDVLYKCLMDFEISRNVNLKELSMGQKKKVYMSVALASGTRYLLMDEPTTA
;
A
#
# COMPACT_ATOMS: atom_id res chain seq x y z
N ASP A 1 -7.99 -13.81 -26.54
CA ASP A 1 -6.53 -13.87 -26.76
C ASP A 1 -5.96 -12.47 -26.96
N TRP A 2 -5.33 -11.92 -25.92
CA TRP A 2 -4.63 -10.64 -26.02
C TRP A 2 -3.28 -10.88 -26.71
N GLN A 3 -3.10 -10.33 -27.91
CA GLN A 3 -1.86 -10.46 -28.70
C GLN A 3 -0.83 -9.36 -28.43
N GLY A 4 -1.16 -8.41 -27.54
CA GLY A 4 -0.32 -7.28 -27.19
C GLY A 4 -1.17 -6.14 -26.62
N GLY A 5 -0.50 -5.19 -25.95
CA GLY A 5 -1.14 -4.01 -25.36
C GLY A 5 -0.10 -3.06 -24.81
N ASN A 6 -0.49 -1.80 -24.62
CA ASN A 6 0.32 -0.80 -23.95
C ASN A 6 -0.48 -0.17 -22.81
N ILE A 7 0.20 0.16 -21.72
CA ILE A 7 -0.35 0.90 -20.59
C ILE A 7 0.43 2.20 -20.48
N ILE A 8 -0.28 3.32 -20.59
CA ILE A 8 0.28 4.66 -20.48
C ILE A 8 -0.29 5.33 -19.24
N VAL A 9 0.57 5.82 -18.36
CA VAL A 9 0.22 6.59 -17.16
C VAL A 9 0.94 7.93 -17.22
N ASP A 10 0.20 9.04 -17.14
CA ASP A 10 0.75 10.40 -17.28
C ASP A 10 1.67 10.58 -18.51
N GLY A 11 1.31 9.95 -19.63
CA GLY A 11 2.10 10.00 -20.87
C GLY A 11 3.37 9.12 -20.88
N LYS A 12 3.64 8.36 -19.81
CA LYS A 12 4.75 7.40 -19.73
C LYS A 12 4.27 5.98 -20.04
N ASP A 13 5.01 5.28 -20.90
CA ASP A 13 4.82 3.86 -21.16
C ASP A 13 5.33 3.02 -19.96
N MET A 14 4.45 2.18 -19.41
CA MET A 14 4.72 1.39 -18.21
C MET A 14 5.42 0.05 -18.47
N LYS A 15 5.67 -0.32 -19.74
CA LYS A 15 6.25 -1.61 -20.14
C LYS A 15 7.59 -1.92 -19.47
N ASN A 16 8.41 -0.89 -19.24
CA ASN A 16 9.74 -1.03 -18.65
C ASN A 16 9.76 -0.92 -17.12
N ARG A 17 8.60 -0.71 -16.46
CA ARG A 17 8.50 -0.63 -15.00
C ARG A 17 9.46 0.42 -14.40
N ASP A 18 9.50 1.62 -14.99
CA ASP A 18 10.31 2.74 -14.52
C ASP A 18 10.03 3.06 -13.04
N PRO A 19 11.04 3.00 -12.14
CA PRO A 19 10.85 3.30 -10.71
C PRO A 19 10.24 4.68 -10.46
N GLU A 20 10.59 5.68 -11.27
CA GLU A 20 10.04 7.05 -11.14
C GLU A 20 8.54 7.12 -11.46
N ALA A 21 8.03 6.22 -12.29
CA ALA A 21 6.60 6.09 -12.54
C ALA A 21 5.92 5.21 -11.48
N LEU A 22 6.57 4.12 -11.06
CA LEU A 22 6.02 3.17 -10.09
C LEU A 22 5.88 3.75 -8.68
N ARG A 23 6.72 4.71 -8.28
CA ARG A 23 6.59 5.37 -6.98
C ARG A 23 5.26 6.12 -6.79
N ASP A 24 4.55 6.43 -7.87
CA ASP A 24 3.26 7.13 -7.84
C ASP A 24 2.07 6.17 -7.94
N ILE A 25 2.30 4.85 -7.89
CA ILE A 25 1.28 3.79 -7.99
C ILE A 25 1.39 2.84 -6.79
N PHE A 26 0.26 2.59 -6.12
CA PHE A 26 0.12 1.55 -5.10
C PHE A 26 -0.97 0.58 -5.51
N ILE A 27 -0.73 -0.73 -5.36
CA ILE A 27 -1.70 -1.78 -5.66
C ILE A 27 -2.09 -2.47 -4.34
N VAL A 28 -3.38 -2.53 -4.07
CA VAL A 28 -3.98 -3.34 -3.02
C VAL A 28 -4.63 -4.55 -3.68
N PRO A 29 -3.98 -5.73 -3.70
CA PRO A 29 -4.60 -6.94 -4.20
C PRO A 29 -5.62 -7.52 -3.20
N GLU A 30 -6.49 -8.40 -3.68
CA GLU A 30 -7.43 -9.17 -2.84
C GLU A 30 -6.68 -9.98 -1.78
N GLU A 31 -5.69 -10.77 -2.21
CA GLU A 31 -4.80 -11.52 -1.37
C GLU A 31 -3.46 -10.79 -1.21
N TYR A 32 -3.07 -10.53 0.04
CA TYR A 32 -1.73 -10.05 0.35
C TYR A 32 -1.23 -10.71 1.64
N GLU A 33 0.09 -10.88 1.73
CA GLU A 33 0.74 -11.35 2.93
C GLU A 33 1.33 -10.17 3.71
N MET A 34 0.94 -10.02 4.97
CA MET A 34 1.57 -9.04 5.85
C MET A 34 2.99 -9.53 6.19
N PRO A 35 4.05 -8.76 5.88
CA PRO A 35 5.41 -9.18 6.17
C PRO A 35 5.62 -9.33 7.68
N ASN A 36 6.48 -10.28 8.03
CA ASN A 36 6.89 -10.53 9.40
C ASN A 36 7.94 -9.51 9.87
N VAL A 37 7.50 -8.26 10.08
CA VAL A 37 8.33 -7.13 10.52
C VAL A 37 7.59 -6.30 11.56
N SER A 38 8.30 -5.41 12.26
CA SER A 38 7.66 -4.40 13.10
C SER A 38 6.97 -3.31 12.26
N MET A 39 5.98 -2.62 12.84
CA MET A 39 5.35 -1.45 12.21
C MET A 39 6.41 -0.40 11.78
N LYS A 40 7.43 -0.18 12.62
CA LYS A 40 8.53 0.75 12.30
C LYS A 40 9.31 0.34 11.05
N GLN A 41 9.62 -0.95 10.91
CA GLN A 41 10.30 -1.48 9.72
C GLN A 41 9.40 -1.39 8.50
N LEU A 42 8.10 -1.71 8.63
CA LEU A 42 7.12 -1.59 7.55
C LEU A 42 7.08 -0.15 7.02
N VAL A 43 6.95 0.84 7.90
CA VAL A 43 6.98 2.27 7.55
C VAL A 43 8.31 2.65 6.90
N SER A 44 9.44 2.25 7.48
CA SER A 44 10.76 2.56 6.91
C SER A 44 10.93 2.00 5.50
N MET A 45 10.43 0.79 5.23
CA MET A 45 10.47 0.20 3.89
C MET A 45 9.63 1.00 2.90
N HIS A 46 8.39 1.36 3.27
CA HIS A 46 7.50 2.10 2.38
C HIS A 46 8.01 3.52 2.09
N LYS A 47 8.56 4.23 3.08
CA LYS A 47 9.16 5.57 2.87
C LYS A 47 10.32 5.58 1.87
N MET A 48 11.02 4.47 1.69
CA MET A 48 12.10 4.37 0.69
C MET A 48 11.56 4.33 -0.75
N PHE A 49 10.35 3.79 -0.95
CA PHE A 49 9.74 3.67 -2.28
C PHE A 49 8.74 4.79 -2.58
N TYR A 50 8.10 5.34 -1.55
CA TYR A 50 7.02 6.32 -1.66
C TYR A 50 7.45 7.64 -1.03
N PRO A 51 7.96 8.61 -1.82
CA PRO A 51 8.54 9.85 -1.29
C PRO A 51 7.52 10.74 -0.55
N ASN A 52 6.23 10.59 -0.86
CA ASN A 52 5.14 11.33 -0.24
C ASN A 52 4.51 10.61 0.96
N PHE A 53 5.15 9.55 1.46
CA PHE A 53 4.57 8.74 2.52
C PHE A 53 4.30 9.57 3.78
N SER A 54 3.05 9.57 4.24
CA SER A 54 2.57 10.33 5.40
C SER A 54 2.31 9.41 6.59
N GLU A 55 3.21 9.47 7.57
CA GLU A 55 2.99 8.81 8.87
C GLU A 55 1.76 9.34 9.60
N ASP A 56 1.41 10.62 9.41
CA ASP A 56 0.22 11.20 10.03
C ASP A 56 -1.07 10.56 9.47
N VAL A 57 -1.14 10.35 8.15
CA VAL A 57 -2.26 9.63 7.52
C VAL A 57 -2.30 8.19 8.01
N LEU A 58 -1.16 7.50 8.06
CA LEU A 58 -1.09 6.12 8.57
C LEU A 58 -1.66 6.04 9.99
N TYR A 59 -1.15 6.85 10.91
CA TYR A 59 -1.54 6.74 12.32
C TYR A 59 -2.95 7.25 12.58
N LYS A 60 -3.46 8.19 11.78
CA LYS A 60 -4.87 8.55 11.78
C LYS A 60 -5.75 7.37 11.36
N CYS A 61 -5.45 6.71 10.24
CA CYS A 61 -6.22 5.53 9.81
C CYS A 61 -6.17 4.40 10.83
N LEU A 62 -4.99 4.12 11.42
CA LEU A 62 -4.87 3.10 12.47
C LEU A 62 -5.70 3.45 13.70
N MET A 63 -5.71 4.71 14.11
CA MET A 63 -6.57 5.20 15.20
C MET A 63 -8.06 5.02 14.87
N ASP A 64 -8.49 5.40 13.66
CA ASP A 64 -9.88 5.24 13.20
C ASP A 64 -10.31 3.76 13.16
N PHE A 65 -9.35 2.85 12.97
CA PHE A 65 -9.56 1.40 13.02
C PHE A 65 -9.35 0.76 14.40
N GLU A 66 -9.09 1.56 15.43
CA GLU A 66 -8.80 1.12 16.80
C GLU A 66 -7.58 0.17 16.89
N ILE A 67 -6.59 0.37 16.01
CA ILE A 67 -5.33 -0.38 15.98
C ILE A 67 -4.22 0.46 16.63
N SER A 68 -3.58 -0.10 17.65
CA SER A 68 -2.46 0.57 18.32
C SER A 68 -1.27 0.80 17.38
N ARG A 69 -0.64 1.98 17.49
CA ARG A 69 0.61 2.32 16.78
C ARG A 69 1.74 1.33 17.05
N ASN A 70 1.76 0.69 18.23
CA ASN A 70 2.79 -0.25 18.66
C ASN A 70 2.36 -1.72 18.49
N VAL A 71 1.33 -1.98 17.68
CA VAL A 71 0.82 -3.33 17.49
C VAL A 71 1.86 -4.27 16.91
N ASN A 72 1.86 -5.51 17.40
CA ASN A 72 2.63 -6.59 16.79
C ASN A 72 1.89 -7.10 15.55
N LEU A 73 2.44 -6.86 14.35
CA LEU A 73 1.82 -7.25 13.08
C LEU A 73 1.53 -8.76 12.98
N LYS A 74 2.26 -9.61 13.72
CA LYS A 74 2.05 -11.06 13.75
C LYS A 74 0.74 -11.48 14.42
N GLU A 75 0.32 -10.74 15.44
CA GLU A 75 -0.81 -11.07 16.30
C GLU A 75 -2.14 -10.57 15.73
N LEU A 76 -2.08 -9.79 14.65
CA LEU A 76 -3.25 -9.26 13.99
C LEU A 76 -4.06 -10.36 13.29
N SER A 77 -5.38 -10.30 13.44
CA SER A 77 -6.30 -11.07 12.60
C SER A 77 -6.17 -10.66 11.13
N MET A 78 -6.66 -11.48 10.20
CA MET A 78 -6.61 -11.14 8.76
C MET A 78 -7.33 -9.82 8.45
N GLY A 79 -8.48 -9.58 9.07
CA GLY A 79 -9.20 -8.31 8.93
C GLY A 79 -8.40 -7.10 9.44
N GLN A 80 -7.71 -7.23 10.58
CA GLN A 80 -6.84 -6.16 11.09
C GLN A 80 -5.61 -5.94 10.21
N LYS A 81 -4.99 -7.02 9.71
CA LYS A 81 -3.91 -6.90 8.73
C LYS A 81 -4.41 -6.12 7.51
N LYS A 82 -5.65 -6.39 7.03
CA LYS A 82 -6.20 -5.74 5.83
C LYS A 82 -6.37 -4.24 6.09
N LYS A 83 -6.90 -3.87 7.27
CA LYS A 83 -6.97 -2.48 7.73
C LYS A 83 -5.60 -1.79 7.81
N VAL A 84 -4.57 -2.47 8.35
CA VAL A 84 -3.19 -1.94 8.37
C VAL A 84 -2.67 -1.73 6.95
N TYR A 85 -2.83 -2.72 6.07
CA TYR A 85 -2.35 -2.65 4.70
C TYR A 85 -3.03 -1.52 3.91
N MET A 86 -4.35 -1.37 4.04
CA MET A 86 -5.11 -0.23 3.52
C MET A 86 -4.59 1.11 4.06
N SER A 87 -4.27 1.18 5.35
CA SER A 87 -3.73 2.39 5.97
C SER A 87 -2.35 2.75 5.39
N VAL A 88 -1.50 1.75 5.12
CA VAL A 88 -0.21 1.94 4.44
C VAL A 88 -0.41 2.40 3.00
N ALA A 89 -1.38 1.83 2.29
CA ALA A 89 -1.70 2.21 0.92
C ALA A 89 -2.17 3.67 0.83
N LEU A 90 -3.04 4.11 1.74
CA LEU A 90 -3.45 5.52 1.85
C LEU A 90 -2.29 6.44 2.27
N ALA A 91 -1.49 5.99 3.23
CA ALA A 91 -0.33 6.71 3.71
C ALA A 91 0.76 6.85 2.65
N SER A 92 0.82 5.99 1.63
CA SER A 92 1.83 6.04 0.57
C SER A 92 1.84 7.39 -0.18
N GLY A 93 0.71 8.12 -0.19
CA GLY A 93 0.61 9.40 -0.87
C GLY A 93 0.81 9.27 -2.38
N THR A 94 0.52 8.09 -2.93
CA THR A 94 0.56 7.85 -4.38
C THR A 94 -0.57 8.59 -5.08
N ARG A 95 -0.34 8.94 -6.35
CA ARG A 95 -1.37 9.56 -7.19
C ARG A 95 -2.42 8.55 -7.64
N TYR A 96 -2.01 7.30 -7.81
CA TYR A 96 -2.87 6.21 -8.23
C TYR A 96 -2.87 5.11 -7.17
N LEU A 97 -4.05 4.87 -6.59
CA LEU A 97 -4.30 3.75 -5.69
C LEU A 97 -5.25 2.79 -6.40
N LEU A 98 -4.73 1.64 -6.81
CA LEU A 98 -5.48 0.58 -7.46
C LEU A 98 -5.87 -0.44 -6.40
N MET A 99 -7.17 -0.69 -6.25
CA MET A 99 -7.69 -1.58 -5.23
C MET A 99 -8.55 -2.65 -5.86
N ASP A 100 -8.19 -3.90 -5.60
CA ASP A 100 -9.00 -5.06 -5.94
C ASP A 100 -9.79 -5.47 -4.71
N GLU A 101 -11.11 -5.53 -4.84
CA GLU A 101 -12.06 -5.87 -3.77
C GLU A 101 -11.75 -5.28 -2.36
N PRO A 102 -11.59 -3.95 -2.23
CA PRO A 102 -11.15 -3.33 -0.97
C PRO A 102 -12.16 -3.47 0.19
N THR A 103 -13.43 -3.74 -0.13
CA THR A 103 -14.54 -3.80 0.84
C THR A 103 -15.03 -5.21 1.14
N THR A 104 -14.60 -6.22 0.38
CA THR A 104 -15.03 -7.61 0.60
C THR A 104 -14.30 -8.13 1.85
N ALA A 105 -15.11 -8.50 2.85
CA ALA A 105 -14.69 -8.84 4.21
C ALA A 105 -14.68 -10.35 4.45
#